data_AF-A0A1M5Y9M0-F1
#
_entry.id   AF-A0A1M5Y9M0-F1
#
_cell.length_a   1.000
_cell.length_b   1.000
_cell.length_c   1.000
_cell.angle_alpha   90.00
_cell.angle_beta   90.00
_cell.angle_gamma   90.00
#
_symmetry.space_group_name_H-M   'P 1'
#
loop_
_entity.id
_entity.type
_entity.pdbx_description
1 polymer ?
#
loop_
_entity_poly.entity_id
_entity_poly.type
_entity_poly.pdbx_seq_one_letter_code
_entity_poly.pdbx_strand_id
1 'polypeptide(L)'
;MRALSLVASIVLMASPAWSQVTIVKPDDETGDVQVIGGSDNRGNIEFEVDLSGGFRQEFFVGKKRLEAEDGAPVQSYNIEQEGEFIVGTSNPNVARVTINNWIETDDGIEAAVSFINSDGRHRALDASDISAHGLDGSNRCFDVEQIGTDRSVVATHVLIDRSGSMSGHMPVVKDVVSRFLSIMPPNGICQVTSFNSSFRDHTRNYEACRSAVSGVASLTADGGTDFFSPLIQAYREIDSVTSIQKTIVIVTDGVGSGPYSLEDAIQAKTASTFVFWVGDYNERALDGLADATLNSATRIPTSLDAFFISLGEAITQQQVLLIPKDC
;
A
#
# COMPACT_ATOMS: atom_id res chain seq x y z
N MET A 1 35.16 -14.51 20.44
CA MET A 1 33.96 -14.54 19.58
C MET A 1 33.60 -13.10 19.26
N ARG A 2 33.54 -12.72 17.98
CA ARG A 2 33.12 -11.38 17.59
C ARG A 2 31.59 -11.34 17.67
N ALA A 3 31.05 -10.48 18.53
CA ALA A 3 29.62 -10.18 18.55
C ALA A 3 29.26 -9.58 17.17
N LEU A 4 28.30 -10.18 16.48
CA LEU A 4 27.64 -9.53 15.36
C LEU A 4 26.70 -8.49 15.97
N SER A 5 26.99 -7.20 15.78
CA SER A 5 25.99 -6.15 15.99
C SER A 5 24.99 -6.26 14.84
N LEU A 6 23.70 -6.44 15.17
CA LEU A 6 22.60 -6.35 14.22
C LEU A 6 22.05 -4.93 14.33
N VAL A 7 22.28 -4.10 13.31
CA VAL A 7 21.69 -2.76 13.24
C VAL A 7 20.22 -2.90 12.86
N ALA A 8 19.32 -2.70 13.82
CA ALA A 8 17.90 -2.54 13.54
C ALA A 8 17.57 -1.04 13.50
N SER A 9 17.27 -0.52 12.30
CA SER A 9 16.77 0.84 12.15
C SER A 9 15.30 0.88 12.56
N ILE A 10 15.00 1.46 13.71
CA ILE A 10 13.63 1.80 14.11
C ILE A 10 13.38 3.24 13.63
N VAL A 11 12.59 3.39 12.57
CA VAL A 11 12.15 4.71 12.11
C VAL A 11 10.97 5.13 12.96
N LEU A 12 11.21 6.05 13.90
CA LEU A 12 10.14 6.74 14.62
C LEU A 12 9.69 7.96 13.79
N MET A 13 8.47 7.92 13.25
CA MET A 13 7.81 9.14 12.81
C MET A 13 7.29 9.86 14.06
N ALA A 14 8.06 10.81 14.57
CA ALA A 14 7.64 11.60 15.73
C ALA A 14 6.55 12.60 15.32
N SER A 15 5.30 12.33 15.71
CA SER A 15 4.34 13.41 15.96
C SER A 15 4.65 14.05 17.33
N PRO A 16 4.30 15.32 17.58
CA PRO A 16 4.68 16.03 18.80
C PRO A 16 4.00 15.53 20.09
N ALA A 17 3.32 14.39 20.07
CA ALA A 17 2.68 13.79 21.24
C ALA A 17 3.35 12.47 21.65
N TRP A 18 4.35 12.56 22.53
CA TRP A 18 4.80 11.53 23.50
C TRP A 18 4.81 10.07 23.02
N SER A 19 5.83 9.67 22.26
CA SER A 19 6.20 8.25 22.13
C SER A 19 7.33 7.92 23.10
N GLN A 20 7.04 7.18 24.18
CA GLN A 20 8.06 6.54 25.02
C GLN A 20 8.25 5.12 24.51
N VAL A 21 9.45 4.80 24.02
CA VAL A 21 9.83 3.42 23.69
C VAL A 21 10.42 2.79 24.95
N THR A 22 9.80 1.73 25.46
CA THR A 22 10.31 0.95 26.59
C THR A 22 10.78 -0.40 26.08
N ILE A 23 12.08 -0.69 26.22
CA ILE A 23 12.66 -2.00 25.89
C ILE A 23 12.76 -2.79 27.20
N VAL A 24 11.99 -3.87 27.30
CA VAL A 24 11.98 -4.76 28.47
C VAL A 24 12.94 -5.92 28.22
N LYS A 25 13.93 -6.11 29.11
CA LYS A 25 14.82 -7.27 29.06
C LYS A 25 14.09 -8.53 29.57
N PRO A 26 14.50 -9.74 29.11
CA PRO A 26 13.86 -11.00 29.51
C PRO A 26 13.85 -11.31 31.01
N ASP A 27 14.72 -10.66 31.79
CA ASP A 27 14.93 -10.97 33.21
C ASP A 27 14.23 -9.98 34.18
N ASP A 28 13.20 -9.25 33.72
CA ASP A 28 12.43 -8.26 34.52
C ASP A 28 13.26 -7.10 35.11
N GLU A 29 14.54 -6.97 34.76
CA GLU A 29 15.33 -5.80 35.10
C GLU A 29 15.06 -4.66 34.09
N THR A 30 14.39 -3.60 34.54
CA THR A 30 14.34 -2.32 33.83
C THR A 30 15.74 -1.73 33.79
N GLY A 31 16.45 -1.94 32.68
CA GLY A 31 17.70 -1.22 32.41
C GLY A 31 17.39 0.12 31.76
N ASP A 32 17.94 1.21 32.30
CA ASP A 32 17.92 2.50 31.62
C ASP A 32 18.69 2.39 30.30
N VAL A 33 17.98 2.50 29.18
CA VAL A 33 18.60 2.62 27.86
C VAL A 33 19.03 4.06 27.69
N GLN A 34 20.35 4.28 27.63
CA GLN A 34 20.91 5.60 27.37
C GLN A 34 20.69 5.98 25.91
N VAL A 35 19.81 6.94 25.67
CA VAL A 35 19.61 7.57 24.36
C VAL A 35 20.79 8.51 24.09
N ILE A 36 21.71 8.11 23.22
CA ILE A 36 22.76 9.01 22.71
C ILE A 36 22.25 9.62 21.41
N GLY A 37 21.54 10.74 21.50
CA GLY A 37 20.95 11.41 20.35
C GLY A 37 21.96 12.24 19.56
N GLY A 38 21.99 12.03 18.24
CA GLY A 38 22.45 13.01 17.25
C GLY A 38 21.28 13.36 16.33
N SER A 39 20.78 14.60 16.41
CA SER A 39 19.75 15.11 15.50
C SER A 39 20.35 15.31 14.12
N ASP A 40 19.73 14.74 13.08
CA ASP A 40 19.85 15.36 11.76
C ASP A 40 18.87 16.55 11.67
N ASN A 41 19.06 17.43 10.69
CA ASN A 41 18.24 18.63 10.53
C ASN A 41 16.80 18.35 10.05
N ARG A 42 16.34 17.08 10.08
CA ARG A 42 15.03 16.65 9.59
C ARG A 42 14.14 16.07 10.69
N GLY A 43 14.60 16.03 11.94
CA GLY A 43 13.81 15.55 13.07
C GLY A 43 13.72 14.03 13.17
N ASN A 44 14.52 13.30 12.39
CA ASN A 44 14.64 11.85 12.53
C ASN A 44 15.59 11.53 13.69
N ILE A 45 15.14 10.66 14.59
CA ILE A 45 15.99 10.11 15.66
C ILE A 45 16.33 8.67 15.26
N GLU A 46 17.57 8.44 14.84
CA GLU A 46 18.11 7.09 14.72
C GLU A 46 18.74 6.67 16.06
N PHE A 47 18.53 5.43 16.47
CA PHE A 47 19.18 4.83 17.63
C PHE A 47 19.56 3.38 17.34
N GLU A 48 20.69 2.95 17.88
CA GLU A 48 21.22 1.59 17.78
C GLU A 48 20.84 0.83 19.06
N VAL A 49 20.17 -0.31 18.91
CA VAL A 49 19.79 -1.20 20.02
C VAL A 49 20.48 -2.55 19.82
N ASP A 50 21.28 -2.98 20.80
CA ASP A 50 21.87 -4.32 20.81
C ASP A 50 20.81 -5.37 21.17
N LEU A 51 20.37 -6.12 20.15
CA LEU A 51 19.35 -7.17 20.25
C LEU A 51 19.94 -8.59 20.38
N SER A 52 21.18 -8.74 20.86
CA SER A 52 21.85 -10.06 20.94
C SER A 52 21.29 -11.05 21.98
N GLY A 53 20.31 -10.64 22.80
CA GLY A 53 19.50 -11.52 23.66
C GLY A 53 18.22 -11.94 22.95
N GLY A 54 17.59 -13.06 23.35
CA GLY A 54 16.28 -13.44 22.82
C GLY A 54 15.19 -12.46 23.29
N PHE A 55 15.06 -11.32 22.62
CA PHE A 55 14.07 -10.29 22.93
C PHE A 55 12.71 -10.67 22.36
N ARG A 56 11.65 -10.41 23.14
CA ARG A 56 10.27 -10.38 22.66
C ARG A 56 9.89 -8.93 22.44
N GLN A 57 9.37 -8.61 21.25
CA GLN A 57 8.77 -7.31 21.00
C GLN A 57 7.36 -7.32 21.59
N GLU A 58 7.08 -6.39 22.49
CA GLU A 58 5.75 -6.17 23.04
C GLU A 58 5.36 -4.71 22.79
N PHE A 59 4.12 -4.49 22.37
CA PHE A 59 3.62 -3.16 22.09
C PHE A 59 2.64 -2.72 23.17
N PHE A 60 2.76 -1.46 23.57
CA PHE A 60 1.96 -0.87 24.64
C PHE A 60 1.29 0.41 24.15
N VAL A 61 0.06 0.61 24.60
CA VAL A 61 -0.64 1.89 24.55
C VAL A 61 -0.85 2.35 25.99
N GLY A 62 -0.12 3.40 26.39
CA GLY A 62 0.01 3.79 27.79
C GLY A 62 0.67 2.68 28.62
N LYS A 63 -0.13 2.00 29.45
CA LYS A 63 0.32 0.86 30.29
C LYS A 63 -0.28 -0.48 29.87
N LYS A 64 -1.13 -0.49 28.84
CA LYS A 64 -1.79 -1.70 28.37
C LYS A 64 -0.97 -2.33 27.26
N ARG A 65 -0.66 -3.62 27.39
CA ARG A 65 -0.08 -4.41 26.31
C ARG A 65 -1.17 -4.68 25.28
N LEU A 66 -0.84 -4.54 24.00
CA LEU A 66 -1.74 -4.92 22.91
C LEU A 66 -1.67 -6.44 22.70
N GLU A 67 -2.84 -7.06 22.64
CA GLU A 67 -3.00 -8.50 22.52
C GLU A 67 -3.98 -8.83 21.37
N ALA A 68 -3.78 -9.98 20.73
CA ALA A 68 -4.75 -10.56 19.81
C ALA A 68 -5.91 -11.22 20.56
N GLU A 69 -6.92 -11.68 19.82
CA GLU A 69 -8.13 -12.28 20.40
C GLU A 69 -7.80 -13.51 21.28
N ASP A 70 -6.75 -14.26 20.94
CA ASP A 70 -6.24 -15.40 21.70
C ASP A 70 -5.37 -15.02 22.92
N GLY A 71 -5.18 -13.72 23.17
CA GLY A 71 -4.33 -13.18 24.24
C GLY A 71 -2.83 -13.18 23.90
N ALA A 72 -2.44 -13.60 22.69
CA ALA A 72 -1.05 -13.51 22.25
C ALA A 72 -0.63 -12.04 22.08
N PRO A 73 0.61 -11.67 22.43
CA PRO A 73 1.07 -10.30 22.24
C PRO A 73 1.09 -9.94 20.75
N VAL A 74 0.65 -8.73 20.43
CA VAL A 74 0.81 -8.17 19.07
C VAL A 74 2.30 -8.09 18.75
N GLN A 75 2.66 -8.48 17.52
CA GLN A 75 4.04 -8.50 17.00
C GLN A 75 4.28 -7.49 15.87
N SER A 76 3.23 -7.07 15.18
CA SER A 76 3.29 -6.01 14.18
C SER A 76 1.96 -5.25 14.18
N TYR A 77 2.00 -3.94 13.96
CA TYR A 77 0.82 -3.09 14.00
C TYR A 77 0.95 -1.86 13.10
N ASN A 78 -0.18 -1.21 12.86
CA ASN A 78 -0.26 0.12 12.26
C ASN A 78 -1.34 0.94 12.98
N ILE A 79 -1.19 2.26 12.98
CA ILE A 79 -2.08 3.20 13.66
C ILE A 79 -2.70 4.11 12.61
N GLU A 80 -4.02 4.23 12.64
CA GLU A 80 -4.75 5.28 11.95
C GLU A 80 -5.19 6.32 12.99
N GLN A 81 -4.56 7.50 12.93
CA GLN A 81 -4.75 8.55 13.93
C GLN A 81 -6.08 9.27 13.75
N GLU A 82 -6.50 9.51 12.51
CA GLU A 82 -7.73 10.26 12.24
C GLU A 82 -8.97 9.41 12.52
N GLY A 83 -8.91 8.11 12.21
CA GLY A 83 -9.95 7.14 12.56
C GLY A 83 -9.89 6.64 14.01
N GLU A 84 -8.86 7.03 14.75
CA GLU A 84 -8.61 6.65 16.14
C GLU A 84 -8.58 5.13 16.41
N PHE A 85 -7.90 4.36 15.55
CA PHE A 85 -7.78 2.92 15.71
C PHE A 85 -6.38 2.38 15.39
N ILE A 86 -6.12 1.18 15.91
CA ILE A 86 -4.89 0.43 15.70
C ILE A 86 -5.29 -0.94 15.16
N VAL A 87 -4.61 -1.39 14.11
CA VAL A 87 -4.70 -2.77 13.64
C VAL A 87 -3.38 -3.46 13.93
N GLY A 88 -3.43 -4.59 14.61
CA GLY A 88 -2.27 -5.40 14.96
C GLY A 88 -2.44 -6.86 14.59
N THR A 89 -1.33 -7.60 14.61
CA THR A 89 -1.35 -9.06 14.49
C THR A 89 -0.39 -9.71 15.47
N SER A 90 -0.75 -10.88 16.01
CA SER A 90 0.12 -11.73 16.81
C SER A 90 0.95 -12.71 15.96
N ASN A 91 0.73 -12.76 14.63
CA ASN A 91 1.40 -13.71 13.75
C ASN A 91 2.89 -13.35 13.55
N PRO A 92 3.83 -14.21 13.96
CA PRO A 92 5.27 -13.90 13.92
C PRO A 92 5.86 -13.82 12.52
N ASN A 93 5.13 -14.27 11.50
CA ASN A 93 5.61 -14.21 10.12
C ASN A 93 5.32 -12.86 9.46
N VAL A 94 4.45 -12.05 10.06
CA VAL A 94 4.09 -10.72 9.55
C VAL A 94 5.12 -9.71 10.05
N ALA A 95 5.88 -9.15 9.12
CA ALA A 95 6.85 -8.10 9.41
C ALA A 95 6.20 -6.73 9.48
N ARG A 96 5.14 -6.49 8.69
CA ARG A 96 4.49 -5.18 8.57
C ARG A 96 2.99 -5.29 8.39
N VAL A 97 2.26 -4.43 9.10
CA VAL A 97 0.83 -4.14 8.89
C VAL A 97 0.70 -2.79 8.19
N THR A 98 -0.19 -2.69 7.20
CA THR A 98 -0.51 -1.43 6.52
C THR A 98 -2.01 -1.24 6.45
N ILE A 99 -2.50 -0.10 6.97
CA ILE A 99 -3.87 0.36 6.74
C ILE A 99 -3.83 1.15 5.42
N ASN A 100 -4.33 0.55 4.34
CA ASN A 100 -4.20 1.10 3.00
C ASN A 100 -5.24 2.21 2.75
N ASN A 101 -6.41 2.06 3.36
CA ASN A 101 -7.51 3.01 3.32
C ASN A 101 -8.51 2.68 4.44
N TRP A 102 -9.33 3.64 4.82
CA TRP A 102 -10.43 3.44 5.76
C TRP A 102 -11.55 4.44 5.48
N ILE A 103 -12.76 4.08 5.90
CA ILE A 103 -13.93 4.95 5.86
C ILE A 103 -14.71 4.83 7.15
N GLU A 104 -15.29 5.93 7.61
CA GLU A 104 -16.32 5.91 8.64
C GLU A 104 -17.69 5.72 7.99
N THR A 105 -18.48 4.83 8.56
CA THR A 105 -19.84 4.50 8.15
C THR A 105 -20.81 4.73 9.31
N ASP A 106 -22.10 4.58 9.03
CA ASP A 106 -23.11 4.61 10.10
C ASP A 106 -22.90 3.47 11.12
N ASP A 107 -22.40 2.32 10.66
CA ASP A 107 -22.24 1.09 11.46
C ASP A 107 -20.87 0.99 12.18
N GLY A 108 -19.86 1.76 11.74
CA GLY A 108 -18.50 1.66 12.27
C GLY A 108 -17.44 2.12 11.29
N ILE A 109 -16.22 1.61 11.47
CA ILE A 109 -15.10 1.82 10.57
C ILE A 109 -14.99 0.61 9.65
N GLU A 110 -14.83 0.85 8.37
CA GLU A 110 -14.32 -0.16 7.45
C GLU A 110 -12.86 0.19 7.15
N ALA A 111 -11.94 -0.77 7.28
CA ALA A 111 -10.51 -0.57 7.04
C ALA A 111 -9.94 -1.63 6.10
N ALA A 112 -9.32 -1.22 4.99
CA ALA A 112 -8.62 -2.12 4.09
C ALA A 112 -7.17 -2.30 4.56
N VAL A 113 -6.82 -3.52 4.98
CA VAL A 113 -5.55 -3.83 5.64
C VAL A 113 -4.72 -4.83 4.83
N SER A 114 -3.41 -4.57 4.75
CA SER A 114 -2.40 -5.48 4.20
C SER A 114 -1.53 -6.04 5.33
N PHE A 115 -1.32 -7.35 5.35
CA PHE A 115 -0.31 -8.01 6.19
C PHE A 115 0.82 -8.52 5.30
N ILE A 116 2.05 -8.10 5.60
CA ILE A 116 3.22 -8.30 4.75
C ILE A 116 4.28 -9.08 5.52
N ASN A 117 4.71 -10.20 4.96
CA ASN A 117 5.76 -11.04 5.56
C ASN A 117 7.15 -10.42 5.40
N SER A 118 8.15 -11.01 6.05
CA SER A 118 9.56 -10.57 5.94
C SER A 118 10.16 -10.69 4.54
N ASP A 119 9.56 -11.51 3.67
CA ASP A 119 9.92 -11.61 2.24
C ASP A 119 9.22 -10.56 1.35
N GLY A 120 8.41 -9.67 1.96
CA GLY A 120 7.66 -8.63 1.26
C GLY A 120 6.35 -9.11 0.62
N ARG A 121 5.96 -10.38 0.78
CA ARG A 121 4.71 -10.90 0.20
C ARG A 121 3.51 -10.59 1.10
N HIS A 122 2.40 -10.22 0.45
CA HIS A 122 1.11 -10.04 1.10
C HIS A 122 0.48 -11.39 1.44
N ARG A 123 -0.26 -11.43 2.55
CA ARG A 123 -0.95 -12.64 3.00
C ARG A 123 -2.22 -12.27 3.77
N ALA A 124 -3.32 -12.93 3.47
CA ALA A 124 -4.49 -12.92 4.34
C ALA A 124 -4.24 -13.75 5.61
N LEU A 125 -4.67 -13.22 6.76
CA LEU A 125 -4.58 -13.88 8.06
C LEU A 125 -5.94 -14.42 8.51
N ASP A 126 -5.90 -15.40 9.41
CA ASP A 126 -7.09 -15.82 10.15
C ASP A 126 -7.49 -14.73 11.14
N ALA A 127 -8.79 -14.55 11.41
CA ALA A 127 -9.28 -13.49 12.29
C ALA A 127 -8.64 -13.56 13.70
N SER A 128 -8.36 -14.77 14.21
CA SER A 128 -7.70 -14.98 15.50
C SER A 128 -6.28 -14.43 15.60
N ASP A 129 -5.60 -14.26 14.46
CA ASP A 129 -4.26 -13.67 14.40
C ASP A 129 -4.30 -12.13 14.34
N ILE A 130 -5.48 -11.54 14.16
CA ILE A 130 -5.69 -10.11 13.97
C ILE A 130 -6.21 -9.50 15.28
N SER A 131 -5.94 -8.22 15.47
CA SER A 131 -6.47 -7.43 16.58
C SER A 131 -6.80 -6.02 16.13
N ALA A 132 -7.88 -5.46 16.67
CA ALA A 132 -8.25 -4.07 16.51
C ALA A 132 -8.31 -3.42 17.89
N HIS A 133 -7.76 -2.20 18.03
CA HIS A 133 -7.73 -1.47 19.29
C HIS A 133 -8.06 0.01 19.10
N GLY A 134 -8.57 0.66 20.14
CA GLY A 134 -8.61 2.12 20.20
C GLY A 134 -7.24 2.71 20.56
N LEU A 135 -7.07 4.02 20.35
CA LEU A 135 -5.84 4.74 20.76
C LEU A 135 -5.62 4.79 22.28
N ASP A 136 -6.58 4.32 23.08
CA ASP A 136 -6.48 4.15 24.54
C ASP A 136 -6.09 2.71 24.95
N GLY A 137 -5.83 1.85 23.96
CA GLY A 137 -5.52 0.43 24.13
C GLY A 137 -6.71 -0.41 24.57
N SER A 138 -7.95 0.05 24.39
CA SER A 138 -9.13 -0.80 24.52
C SER A 138 -9.27 -1.72 23.30
N ASN A 139 -9.61 -2.99 23.54
CA ASN A 139 -9.90 -3.92 22.45
C ASN A 139 -11.17 -3.48 21.71
N ARG A 140 -11.15 -3.58 20.38
CA ARG A 140 -12.33 -3.42 19.53
C ARG A 140 -12.67 -4.76 18.87
N CYS A 141 -13.96 -5.01 18.78
CA CYS A 141 -14.53 -6.11 18.03
C CYS A 141 -14.37 -5.81 16.54
N PHE A 142 -14.20 -6.85 15.75
CA PHE A 142 -14.14 -6.70 14.30
C PHE A 142 -14.64 -7.96 13.60
N ASP A 143 -15.16 -7.79 12.41
CA ASP A 143 -15.33 -8.86 11.43
C ASP A 143 -14.29 -8.72 10.32
N VAL A 144 -13.92 -9.85 9.72
CA VAL A 144 -12.99 -9.88 8.58
C VAL A 144 -13.74 -10.29 7.33
N GLU A 145 -13.78 -9.40 6.34
CA GLU A 145 -14.24 -9.73 5.01
C GLU A 145 -13.05 -9.98 4.07
N GLN A 146 -13.16 -11.08 3.31
CA GLN A 146 -12.26 -11.36 2.21
C GLN A 146 -12.68 -10.55 0.99
N ILE A 147 -11.70 -10.14 0.20
CA ILE A 147 -11.92 -9.44 -1.06
C ILE A 147 -12.63 -10.35 -2.04
N GLY A 148 -13.58 -9.79 -2.78
CA GLY A 148 -14.36 -10.59 -3.75
C GLY A 148 -15.80 -10.87 -3.33
N THR A 149 -16.21 -10.45 -2.13
CA THR A 149 -17.60 -10.53 -1.66
C THR A 149 -18.42 -9.33 -2.18
N ASP A 150 -19.75 -9.40 -2.07
CA ASP A 150 -20.65 -8.35 -2.56
C ASP A 150 -20.44 -6.97 -1.88
N ARG A 151 -19.76 -6.94 -0.72
CA ARG A 151 -19.47 -5.72 0.06
C ARG A 151 -18.08 -5.13 -0.19
N SER A 152 -17.08 -5.98 -0.47
CA SER A 152 -15.69 -5.57 -0.68
C SER A 152 -15.31 -5.61 -2.18
N VAL A 153 -15.76 -4.58 -2.91
CA VAL A 153 -15.43 -4.36 -4.33
C VAL A 153 -14.07 -3.69 -4.44
N VAL A 154 -13.16 -4.25 -5.24
CA VAL A 154 -11.90 -3.59 -5.61
C VAL A 154 -12.16 -2.63 -6.77
N ALA A 155 -11.77 -1.37 -6.63
CA ALA A 155 -11.75 -0.39 -7.71
C ALA A 155 -10.32 -0.18 -8.20
N THR A 156 -10.07 -0.37 -9.50
CA THR A 156 -8.74 -0.17 -10.09
C THR A 156 -8.79 0.73 -11.32
N HIS A 157 -8.00 1.80 -11.33
CA HIS A 157 -7.80 2.60 -12.54
C HIS A 157 -6.44 2.27 -13.16
N VAL A 158 -6.43 1.79 -14.40
CA VAL A 158 -5.18 1.47 -15.12
C VAL A 158 -4.87 2.57 -16.12
N LEU A 159 -3.75 3.26 -15.91
CA LEU A 159 -3.21 4.30 -16.77
C LEU A 159 -2.08 3.74 -17.64
N ILE A 160 -2.24 3.83 -18.96
CA ILE A 160 -1.29 3.25 -19.92
C ILE A 160 -0.71 4.36 -20.79
N ASP A 161 0.59 4.61 -20.67
CA ASP A 161 1.29 5.50 -21.58
C ASP A 161 1.30 4.89 -22.98
N ARG A 162 0.84 5.68 -23.95
CA ARG A 162 0.87 5.38 -25.37
C ARG A 162 1.64 6.43 -26.15
N SER A 163 2.57 7.13 -25.51
CA SER A 163 3.54 8.02 -26.16
C SER A 163 4.32 7.30 -27.28
N GLY A 164 4.89 8.05 -28.22
CA GLY A 164 5.62 7.46 -29.35
C GLY A 164 6.82 6.59 -28.94
N SER A 165 7.46 6.87 -27.81
CA SER A 165 8.57 6.09 -27.26
C SER A 165 8.13 4.69 -26.81
N MET A 166 6.85 4.52 -26.45
CA MET A 166 6.25 3.22 -26.12
C MET A 166 6.04 2.30 -27.32
N SER A 167 6.30 2.73 -28.56
CA SER A 167 6.01 1.95 -29.78
C SER A 167 6.67 0.56 -29.83
N GLY A 168 7.89 0.43 -29.30
CA GLY A 168 8.58 -0.86 -29.18
C GLY A 168 8.07 -1.75 -28.04
N HIS A 169 7.33 -1.20 -27.09
CA HIS A 169 6.90 -1.87 -25.85
C HIS A 169 5.40 -2.15 -25.82
N MET A 170 4.62 -1.45 -26.64
CA MET A 170 3.16 -1.53 -26.69
C MET A 170 2.61 -2.97 -26.86
N PRO A 171 3.19 -3.85 -27.70
CA PRO A 171 2.69 -5.24 -27.78
C PRO A 171 2.75 -5.99 -26.45
N VAL A 172 3.83 -5.81 -25.69
CA VAL A 172 4.04 -6.45 -24.38
C VAL A 172 3.12 -5.84 -23.34
N VAL A 173 3.01 -4.51 -23.32
CA VAL A 173 2.11 -3.80 -22.40
C VAL A 173 0.67 -4.26 -22.58
N LYS A 174 0.20 -4.37 -23.83
CA LYS A 174 -1.15 -4.83 -24.15
C LYS A 174 -1.42 -6.25 -23.65
N ASP A 175 -0.47 -7.17 -23.85
CA ASP A 175 -0.58 -8.55 -23.39
C ASP A 175 -0.67 -8.64 -21.86
N VAL A 176 0.29 -8.01 -21.16
CA VAL A 176 0.36 -8.15 -19.69
C VAL A 176 -0.81 -7.44 -19.00
N VAL A 177 -1.18 -6.24 -19.43
CA VAL A 177 -2.33 -5.53 -18.85
C VAL A 177 -3.63 -6.33 -19.10
N SER A 178 -3.80 -6.94 -20.27
CA SER A 178 -4.96 -7.79 -20.54
C SER A 178 -5.03 -9.00 -19.61
N ARG A 179 -3.87 -9.62 -19.31
CA ARG A 179 -3.78 -10.72 -18.35
C ARG A 179 -4.08 -10.27 -16.92
N PHE A 180 -3.55 -9.12 -16.50
CA PHE A 180 -3.87 -8.50 -15.20
C PHE A 180 -5.39 -8.32 -15.02
N LEU A 181 -6.04 -7.64 -15.97
CA LEU A 181 -7.49 -7.44 -15.96
C LEU A 181 -8.29 -8.75 -15.93
N SER A 182 -7.70 -9.84 -16.45
CA SER A 182 -8.30 -11.17 -16.46
C SER A 182 -8.10 -11.97 -15.16
N ILE A 183 -7.18 -11.58 -14.28
CA ILE A 183 -6.96 -12.22 -12.97
C ILE A 183 -7.55 -11.43 -11.81
N MET A 184 -8.04 -10.21 -12.06
CA MET A 184 -8.76 -9.42 -11.05
C MET A 184 -9.97 -10.19 -10.49
N PRO A 185 -10.36 -9.91 -9.22
CA PRO A 185 -11.54 -10.49 -8.59
C PRO A 185 -12.79 -10.35 -9.48
N PRO A 186 -13.72 -11.35 -9.47
CA PRO A 186 -14.91 -11.31 -10.32
C PRO A 186 -15.82 -10.08 -10.13
N ASN A 187 -15.88 -9.55 -8.90
CA ASN A 187 -16.60 -8.34 -8.53
C ASN A 187 -15.76 -7.06 -8.71
N GLY A 188 -14.48 -7.18 -9.10
CA GLY A 188 -13.57 -6.06 -9.28
C GLY A 188 -14.02 -5.18 -10.44
N ILE A 189 -14.03 -3.87 -10.20
CA ILE A 189 -14.37 -2.86 -11.19
C ILE A 189 -13.11 -2.11 -11.60
N CYS A 190 -12.96 -1.91 -12.91
CA CYS A 190 -11.83 -1.21 -13.48
C CYS A 190 -12.26 -0.10 -14.42
N GLN A 191 -11.45 0.96 -14.46
CA GLN A 191 -11.40 1.91 -15.56
C GLN A 191 -10.02 1.84 -16.22
N VAL A 192 -9.99 1.82 -17.55
CA VAL A 192 -8.72 1.78 -18.29
C VAL A 192 -8.62 3.02 -19.14
N THR A 193 -7.53 3.76 -18.98
CA THR A 193 -7.30 5.04 -19.64
C THR A 193 -5.92 5.03 -20.26
N SER A 194 -5.84 5.36 -21.54
CA SER A 194 -4.56 5.55 -22.21
C SER A 194 -4.22 7.02 -22.31
N PHE A 195 -2.96 7.39 -22.19
CA PHE A 195 -2.53 8.77 -22.31
C PHE A 195 -1.31 8.94 -23.21
N ASN A 196 -1.24 10.09 -23.87
CA ASN A 196 -0.06 10.65 -24.52
C ASN A 196 -0.10 12.16 -24.24
N SER A 197 0.00 13.06 -25.21
CA SER A 197 -0.38 14.48 -25.08
C SER A 197 -1.87 14.74 -24.78
N SER A 198 -2.69 13.68 -24.76
CA SER A 198 -4.11 13.67 -24.41
C SER A 198 -4.46 12.31 -23.82
N PHE A 199 -5.57 12.19 -23.08
CA PHE A 199 -6.02 10.90 -22.54
C PHE A 199 -7.39 10.48 -23.07
N ARG A 200 -7.62 9.18 -23.06
CA ARG A 200 -8.83 8.53 -23.55
C ARG A 200 -9.17 7.32 -22.69
N ASP A 201 -10.40 7.28 -22.23
CA ASP A 201 -10.97 6.12 -21.55
C ASP A 201 -11.35 5.03 -22.56
N HIS A 202 -11.12 3.80 -22.15
CA HIS A 202 -11.42 2.58 -22.91
C HIS A 202 -12.55 1.77 -22.31
N THR A 203 -13.07 2.19 -21.17
CA THR A 203 -14.26 1.67 -20.50
C THR A 203 -15.31 2.76 -20.37
N ARG A 204 -16.57 2.38 -20.12
CA ARG A 204 -17.61 3.36 -19.79
C ARG A 204 -17.67 3.51 -18.27
N ASN A 205 -16.83 4.38 -17.72
CA ASN A 205 -16.56 4.51 -16.28
C ASN A 205 -15.95 3.21 -15.70
N TYR A 206 -16.17 2.96 -14.41
CA TYR A 206 -15.81 1.73 -13.73
C TYR A 206 -16.82 0.61 -14.06
N GLU A 207 -16.35 -0.42 -14.75
CA GLU A 207 -17.09 -1.63 -15.12
C GLU A 207 -16.29 -2.88 -14.74
N ALA A 208 -16.87 -4.07 -14.89
CA ALA A 208 -16.15 -5.30 -14.54
C ALA A 208 -14.79 -5.38 -15.25
N CYS A 209 -13.69 -5.63 -14.53
CA CYS A 209 -12.33 -5.52 -15.10
C CYS A 209 -12.12 -6.33 -16.39
N ARG A 210 -12.80 -7.47 -16.53
CA ARG A 210 -12.73 -8.32 -17.72
C ARG A 210 -13.29 -7.66 -18.99
N SER A 211 -14.25 -6.73 -18.90
CA SER A 211 -14.79 -6.05 -20.08
C SER A 211 -13.82 -5.01 -20.67
N ALA A 212 -12.87 -4.53 -19.86
CA ALA A 212 -11.88 -3.54 -20.28
C ALA A 212 -10.79 -4.11 -21.21
N VAL A 213 -10.64 -5.44 -21.28
CA VAL A 213 -9.58 -6.14 -22.04
C VAL A 213 -9.60 -5.77 -23.54
N SER A 214 -10.78 -5.66 -24.16
CA SER A 214 -10.87 -5.31 -25.58
C SER A 214 -10.39 -3.88 -25.88
N GLY A 215 -10.53 -2.97 -24.92
CA GLY A 215 -10.05 -1.60 -25.03
C GLY A 215 -8.53 -1.54 -25.15
N VAL A 216 -7.85 -2.27 -24.27
CA VAL A 216 -6.39 -2.43 -24.25
C VAL A 216 -5.87 -2.99 -25.57
N ALA A 217 -6.55 -3.98 -26.16
CA ALA A 217 -6.13 -4.62 -27.41
C ALA A 217 -6.08 -3.65 -28.61
N SER A 218 -6.72 -2.49 -28.55
CA SER A 218 -6.76 -1.50 -29.63
C SER A 218 -5.65 -0.43 -29.56
N LEU A 219 -4.87 -0.39 -28.49
CA LEU A 219 -3.88 0.67 -28.25
C LEU A 219 -2.76 0.72 -29.29
N THR A 220 -2.39 1.94 -29.67
CA THR A 220 -1.27 2.26 -30.56
C THR A 220 -0.45 3.39 -29.95
N ALA A 221 0.87 3.33 -30.11
CA ALA A 221 1.78 4.34 -29.59
C ALA A 221 1.94 5.53 -30.56
N ASP A 222 1.79 6.75 -30.05
CA ASP A 222 1.89 8.02 -30.77
C ASP A 222 2.01 9.23 -29.82
N GLY A 223 2.47 10.37 -30.34
CA GLY A 223 2.47 11.64 -29.59
C GLY A 223 3.51 11.73 -28.48
N GLY A 224 3.40 12.78 -27.65
CA GLY A 224 4.24 13.00 -26.46
C GLY A 224 3.64 12.38 -25.20
N THR A 225 4.08 12.81 -24.03
CA THR A 225 3.63 12.27 -22.74
C THR A 225 3.11 13.39 -21.84
N ASP A 226 1.81 13.42 -21.56
CA ASP A 226 1.19 14.21 -20.47
C ASP A 226 0.79 13.24 -19.35
N PHE A 227 1.63 13.17 -18.32
CA PHE A 227 1.51 12.18 -17.26
C PHE A 227 0.53 12.62 -16.15
N PHE A 228 0.58 13.89 -15.75
CA PHE A 228 -0.12 14.34 -14.55
C PHE A 228 -1.60 14.64 -14.78
N SER A 229 -1.99 15.14 -15.96
CA SER A 229 -3.41 15.35 -16.28
C SER A 229 -4.27 14.10 -16.14
N PRO A 230 -3.94 12.95 -16.78
CA PRO A 230 -4.74 11.74 -16.63
C PRO A 230 -4.71 11.17 -15.21
N LEU A 231 -3.59 11.32 -14.48
CA LEU A 231 -3.48 10.83 -13.11
C LEU A 231 -4.40 11.60 -12.15
N ILE A 232 -4.39 12.93 -12.21
CA ILE A 232 -5.27 13.77 -11.39
C ILE A 232 -6.74 13.48 -11.70
N GLN A 233 -7.07 13.25 -12.98
CA GLN A 233 -8.42 12.85 -13.37
C GLN A 233 -8.78 11.48 -12.78
N ALA A 234 -7.86 10.50 -12.86
CA ALA A 234 -8.08 9.17 -12.32
C ALA A 234 -8.30 9.18 -10.79
N TYR A 235 -7.58 10.02 -10.05
CA TYR A 235 -7.82 10.19 -8.61
C TYR A 235 -9.21 10.76 -8.31
N ARG A 236 -9.68 11.75 -9.08
CA ARG A 236 -11.03 12.31 -8.89
C ARG A 236 -12.12 11.28 -9.21
N GLU A 237 -11.93 10.53 -10.28
CA GLU A 237 -12.90 9.52 -10.72
C GLU A 237 -12.96 8.34 -9.75
N ILE A 238 -11.80 7.80 -9.35
CA ILE A 238 -11.77 6.68 -8.40
C ILE A 238 -12.30 7.08 -7.02
N ASP A 239 -12.10 8.35 -6.62
CA ASP A 239 -12.58 8.81 -5.34
C ASP A 239 -14.13 8.78 -5.26
N SER A 240 -14.80 9.04 -6.37
CA SER A 240 -16.27 8.94 -6.47
C SER A 240 -16.81 7.51 -6.41
N VAL A 241 -15.95 6.50 -6.50
CA VAL A 241 -16.34 5.09 -6.44
C VAL A 241 -16.53 4.67 -4.99
N THR A 242 -17.69 4.08 -4.67
CA THR A 242 -17.96 3.45 -3.38
C THR A 242 -17.18 2.13 -3.29
N SER A 243 -15.91 2.24 -2.90
CA SER A 243 -15.01 1.12 -2.67
C SER A 243 -13.98 1.56 -1.64
N ILE A 244 -13.71 0.71 -0.66
CA ILE A 244 -12.63 0.93 0.28
C ILE A 244 -11.26 0.63 -0.34
N GLN A 245 -11.20 -0.18 -1.39
CA GLN A 245 -9.96 -0.58 -2.06
C GLN A 245 -9.82 0.11 -3.42
N LYS A 246 -9.25 1.31 -3.38
CA LYS A 246 -9.00 2.14 -4.56
C LYS A 246 -7.53 2.03 -4.94
N THR A 247 -7.25 1.60 -6.16
CA THR A 247 -5.88 1.46 -6.67
C THR A 247 -5.73 2.12 -8.03
N ILE A 248 -4.65 2.88 -8.22
CA ILE A 248 -4.19 3.37 -9.51
C ILE A 248 -2.96 2.56 -9.93
N VAL A 249 -2.96 2.05 -11.14
CA VAL A 249 -1.82 1.33 -11.73
C VAL A 249 -1.37 2.06 -12.97
N ILE A 250 -0.10 2.41 -13.05
CA ILE A 250 0.46 3.20 -14.14
C ILE A 250 1.54 2.41 -14.85
N VAL A 251 1.49 2.37 -16.18
CA VAL A 251 2.56 1.81 -17.02
C VAL A 251 3.07 2.94 -17.92
N THR A 252 4.32 3.35 -17.74
CA THR A 252 4.92 4.47 -18.49
C THR A 252 6.41 4.24 -18.78
N ASP A 253 6.97 4.90 -19.78
CA ASP A 253 8.42 5.01 -19.97
C ASP A 253 8.96 6.41 -19.62
N GLY A 254 8.10 7.32 -19.17
CA GLY A 254 8.48 8.71 -18.94
C GLY A 254 7.45 9.55 -18.18
N VAL A 255 7.92 10.69 -17.70
CA VAL A 255 7.08 11.83 -17.31
C VAL A 255 7.41 12.93 -18.29
N GLY A 256 6.47 13.25 -19.19
CA GLY A 256 6.65 14.33 -20.16
C GLY A 256 6.09 15.66 -19.66
N SER A 257 5.86 16.59 -20.59
CA SER A 257 5.35 17.92 -20.27
C SER A 257 3.83 17.98 -20.32
N GLY A 258 3.23 18.47 -19.23
CA GLY A 258 1.80 18.73 -19.09
C GLY A 258 1.55 20.02 -18.31
N PRO A 259 0.28 20.43 -18.17
CA PRO A 259 -0.08 21.64 -17.43
C PRO A 259 0.04 21.48 -15.91
N TYR A 260 0.09 20.26 -15.41
CA TYR A 260 0.20 19.93 -13.98
C TYR A 260 1.58 19.42 -13.60
N SER A 261 1.87 19.51 -12.31
CA SER A 261 3.13 19.11 -11.68
C SER A 261 2.97 17.87 -10.79
N LEU A 262 4.09 17.36 -10.28
CA LEU A 262 4.12 16.33 -9.25
C LEU A 262 3.38 16.75 -7.99
N GLU A 263 3.53 18.02 -7.57
CA GLU A 263 2.88 18.55 -6.36
C GLU A 263 1.35 18.53 -6.51
N ASP A 264 0.83 18.92 -7.68
CA ASP A 264 -0.60 18.86 -7.96
C ASP A 264 -1.14 17.42 -7.87
N ALA A 265 -0.37 16.45 -8.36
CA ALA A 265 -0.73 15.04 -8.30
C ALA A 265 -0.67 14.47 -6.88
N ILE A 266 0.29 14.89 -6.05
CA ILE A 266 0.37 14.50 -4.64
C ILE A 266 -0.83 15.06 -3.88
N GLN A 267 -1.18 16.34 -4.09
CA GLN A 267 -2.35 16.95 -3.46
C GLN A 267 -3.67 16.31 -3.88
N ALA A 268 -3.74 15.78 -5.11
CA ALA A 268 -4.93 15.10 -5.63
C ALA A 268 -5.00 13.61 -5.24
N LYS A 269 -3.96 13.02 -4.63
CA LYS A 269 -3.88 11.57 -4.39
C LYS A 269 -4.96 11.10 -3.42
N THR A 270 -5.82 10.19 -3.88
CA THR A 270 -6.93 9.59 -3.11
C THR A 270 -6.89 8.06 -3.09
N ALA A 271 -5.86 7.46 -3.69
CA ALA A 271 -5.76 6.02 -3.88
C ALA A 271 -4.30 5.56 -3.86
N SER A 272 -4.08 4.28 -3.54
CA SER A 272 -2.77 3.66 -3.65
C SER A 272 -2.32 3.64 -5.12
N THR A 273 -1.10 4.04 -5.40
CA THR A 273 -0.58 4.29 -6.75
C THR A 273 0.67 3.47 -6.98
N PHE A 274 0.58 2.55 -7.94
CA PHE A 274 1.65 1.66 -8.33
C PHE A 274 2.13 2.02 -9.73
N VAL A 275 3.45 2.16 -9.90
CA VAL A 275 4.03 2.59 -11.17
C VAL A 275 5.00 1.54 -11.69
N PHE A 276 4.78 1.10 -12.92
CA PHE A 276 5.74 0.34 -13.69
C PHE A 276 6.43 1.23 -14.74
N TRP A 277 7.75 1.33 -14.63
CA TRP A 277 8.59 2.02 -15.59
C TRP A 277 9.16 1.05 -16.63
N VAL A 278 8.83 1.33 -17.87
CA VAL A 278 9.35 0.66 -19.04
C VAL A 278 10.62 1.38 -19.48
N GLY A 279 11.77 0.72 -19.50
CA GLY A 279 13.00 1.33 -19.98
C GLY A 279 13.70 2.21 -18.94
N ASP A 280 14.19 3.37 -19.40
CA ASP A 280 14.96 4.30 -18.58
C ASP A 280 14.06 5.01 -17.57
N TYR A 281 14.50 5.02 -16.32
CA TYR A 281 13.72 5.41 -15.16
C TYR A 281 14.36 6.61 -14.47
N ASN A 282 13.56 7.63 -14.17
CA ASN A 282 13.96 8.70 -13.27
C ASN A 282 13.27 8.51 -11.91
N GLU A 283 14.01 7.94 -10.95
CA GLU A 283 13.52 7.63 -9.60
C GLU A 283 12.92 8.81 -8.85
N ARG A 284 13.42 10.01 -9.12
CA ARG A 284 12.96 11.22 -8.43
C ARG A 284 11.74 11.85 -9.07
N ALA A 285 11.31 11.37 -10.24
CA ALA A 285 10.22 12.01 -10.98
C ALA A 285 8.86 11.88 -10.27
N LEU A 286 8.67 10.86 -9.43
CA LEU A 286 7.42 10.56 -8.72
C LEU A 286 7.64 10.36 -7.22
N ASP A 287 8.69 10.97 -6.66
CA ASP A 287 8.99 10.89 -5.23
C ASP A 287 7.80 11.41 -4.40
N GLY A 288 7.39 10.64 -3.38
CA GLY A 288 6.21 10.91 -2.56
C GLY A 288 4.85 10.66 -3.22
N LEU A 289 4.77 10.28 -4.50
CA LEU A 289 3.51 10.01 -5.19
C LEU A 289 3.18 8.51 -5.30
N ALA A 290 4.17 7.70 -5.66
CA ALA A 290 4.01 6.27 -5.88
C ALA A 290 4.25 5.50 -4.58
N ASP A 291 3.31 4.64 -4.19
CA ASP A 291 3.44 3.77 -3.01
C ASP A 291 4.37 2.59 -3.30
N ALA A 292 4.42 2.15 -4.56
CA ALA A 292 5.46 1.26 -5.03
C ALA A 292 5.81 1.55 -6.49
N THR A 293 7.08 1.37 -6.81
CA THR A 293 7.61 1.53 -8.15
C THR A 293 8.43 0.31 -8.54
N LEU A 294 8.24 -0.20 -9.75
CA LEU A 294 9.14 -1.16 -10.38
C LEU A 294 9.64 -0.60 -11.70
N ASN A 295 10.91 -0.84 -12.02
CA ASN A 295 11.49 -0.48 -13.30
C ASN A 295 12.13 -1.69 -13.98
N SER A 296 12.11 -1.71 -15.32
CA SER A 296 12.85 -2.72 -16.08
C SER A 296 13.31 -2.18 -17.42
N ALA A 297 14.63 -2.19 -17.65
CA ALA A 297 15.23 -1.76 -18.90
C ALA A 297 15.54 -2.92 -19.88
N THR A 298 15.69 -4.16 -19.37
CA THR A 298 16.22 -5.28 -20.18
C THR A 298 15.30 -6.50 -20.27
N ARG A 299 14.39 -6.70 -19.30
CA ARG A 299 13.48 -7.85 -19.25
C ARG A 299 12.04 -7.39 -19.06
N ILE A 300 11.65 -6.35 -19.79
CA ILE A 300 10.34 -5.70 -19.69
C ILE A 300 9.19 -6.71 -19.66
N PRO A 301 9.08 -7.71 -20.56
CA PRO A 301 7.97 -8.66 -20.49
C PRO A 301 7.90 -9.42 -19.18
N THR A 302 9.03 -9.98 -18.72
CA THR A 302 9.08 -10.77 -17.49
C THR A 302 8.88 -9.92 -16.24
N SER A 303 9.47 -8.72 -16.21
CA SER A 303 9.32 -7.80 -15.08
C SER A 303 7.90 -7.24 -14.98
N LEU A 304 7.29 -6.89 -16.12
CA LEU A 304 5.92 -6.39 -16.18
C LEU A 304 4.93 -7.48 -15.76
N ASP A 305 5.16 -8.71 -16.20
CA ASP A 305 4.38 -9.87 -15.78
C ASP A 305 4.49 -10.10 -14.27
N ALA A 306 5.72 -10.14 -13.74
CA ALA A 306 5.94 -10.31 -12.30
C ALA A 306 5.32 -9.18 -11.48
N PHE A 307 5.40 -7.93 -11.96
CA PHE A 307 4.76 -6.77 -11.33
C PHE A 307 3.25 -6.95 -11.20
N PHE A 308 2.57 -7.24 -12.31
CA PHE A 308 1.12 -7.37 -12.31
C PHE A 308 0.63 -8.62 -11.57
N ILE A 309 1.39 -9.72 -11.60
CA ILE A 309 1.11 -10.89 -10.76
C ILE A 309 1.24 -10.52 -9.28
N SER A 310 2.33 -9.86 -8.90
CA SER A 310 2.56 -9.47 -7.50
C SER A 310 1.53 -8.47 -7.01
N LEU A 311 1.13 -7.53 -7.86
CA LEU A 311 0.08 -6.57 -7.55
C LEU A 311 -1.30 -7.23 -7.46
N GLY A 312 -1.62 -8.17 -8.37
CA GLY A 312 -2.85 -8.96 -8.28
C GLY A 312 -2.89 -9.81 -7.01
N GLU A 313 -1.77 -10.42 -6.62
CA GLU A 313 -1.64 -11.11 -5.33
C GLU A 313 -1.82 -10.12 -4.16
N ALA A 314 -1.13 -8.97 -4.17
CA ALA A 314 -1.26 -7.97 -3.11
C ALA A 314 -2.70 -7.48 -2.92
N ILE A 315 -3.37 -7.16 -4.02
CA ILE A 315 -4.78 -6.76 -4.03
C ILE A 315 -5.66 -7.89 -3.53
N THR A 316 -5.46 -9.14 -3.95
CA THR A 316 -6.33 -10.26 -3.54
C THR A 316 -6.07 -10.78 -2.13
N GLN A 317 -4.91 -10.46 -1.54
CA GLN A 317 -4.53 -10.87 -0.18
C GLN A 317 -4.81 -9.80 0.88
N GLN A 318 -5.26 -8.61 0.49
CA GLN A 318 -5.78 -7.62 1.42
C GLN A 318 -7.06 -8.12 2.10
N GLN A 319 -7.35 -7.61 3.29
CA GLN A 319 -8.56 -7.93 4.05
C GLN A 319 -9.28 -6.65 4.44
N VAL A 320 -10.60 -6.69 4.51
CA VAL A 320 -11.40 -5.58 5.04
C VAL A 320 -11.79 -5.92 6.45
N LEU A 321 -11.39 -5.08 7.40
CA LEU A 321 -11.82 -5.15 8.80
C LEU A 321 -13.04 -4.25 8.96
N LEU A 322 -14.15 -4.83 9.42
CA LEU A 322 -15.32 -4.09 9.84
C LEU A 322 -15.25 -3.92 11.35
N ILE A 323 -15.05 -2.71 11.83
CA ILE A 323 -14.87 -2.39 13.25
C ILE A 323 -16.10 -1.60 13.70
N PRO A 324 -17.10 -2.24 14.36
CA PRO A 324 -18.33 -1.57 14.78
C PRO A 324 -18.06 -0.43 15.77
N LYS A 325 -18.99 0.53 15.85
CA LYS A 325 -18.93 1.60 16.88
C LYS A 325 -19.00 1.04 18.29
N ASP A 326 -19.84 0.04 18.48
CA ASP A 326 -20.07 -0.61 19.76
C ASP A 326 -19.75 -2.11 19.67
N CYS A 327 -18.98 -2.57 20.65
CA CYS A 327 -19.00 -3.95 21.14
C CYS A 327 -20.10 -4.07 22.21
#